data_AF-A0A942B259-F1
#
_entry.id   AF-A0A942B259-F1
#
_cell.length_a   1.000
_cell.length_b   1.000
_cell.length_c   1.000
_cell.angle_alpha   90.00
_cell.angle_beta   90.00
_cell.angle_gamma   90.00
#
_symmetry.space_group_name_H-M   'P 1'
#
loop_
_entity.id
_entity.type
_entity.pdbx_description
1 polymer ?
#
loop_
_entity_poly.entity_id
_entity_poly.type
_entity_poly.pdbx_seq_one_letter_code
_entity_poly.pdbx_strand_id
1 'polypeptide(L)' 'MERFIPKKKLSKKARRKLDRAGRQTWEISPVSRKVKSKKIYDRKRARQPEDGDGLPFLFQQVIPPPHRAPSSK' A
#
# COMPACT_ATOMS: atom_id res chain seq x y z
N MET A 1 -23.05 34.60 27.59
CA MET A 1 -21.93 34.12 26.75
C MET A 1 -21.15 33.08 27.53
N GLU A 2 -20.92 31.90 26.96
CA GLU A 2 -19.99 30.95 27.57
C GLU A 2 -18.57 31.53 27.57
N ARG A 3 -17.81 31.28 28.64
CA ARG A 3 -16.42 31.75 28.74
C ARG A 3 -15.54 30.94 27.81
N PHE A 4 -14.68 31.61 27.04
CA PHE A 4 -13.69 30.94 26.20
C PHE A 4 -12.64 30.23 27.07
N ILE A 5 -12.54 28.92 26.92
CA ILE A 5 -11.53 28.09 27.60
C ILE A 5 -10.52 27.59 26.55
N PRO A 6 -9.23 27.96 26.66
CA PRO A 6 -8.21 27.44 25.77
C PRO A 6 -8.12 25.92 25.81
N LYS A 7 -7.93 25.27 24.65
CA LYS A 7 -7.89 23.80 24.51
C LYS A 7 -6.92 23.12 25.49
N LYS A 8 -5.79 23.76 25.82
CA LYS A 8 -4.79 23.22 26.77
C LYS A 8 -5.33 23.06 28.19
N LYS A 9 -6.28 23.92 28.60
CA LYS A 9 -6.91 23.94 29.93
C LYS A 9 -8.14 23.02 30.03
N LEU A 10 -8.57 22.40 28.92
CA LEU A 10 -9.67 21.46 28.93
C LEU A 10 -9.23 20.12 29.54
N SER A 11 -10.15 19.49 30.27
CA SER A 11 -9.97 18.12 30.76
C SER A 11 -9.76 17.15 29.59
N LYS A 12 -9.13 16.00 29.86
CA LYS A 12 -8.89 14.95 28.85
C LYS A 12 -10.19 14.52 28.14
N LYS A 13 -11.31 14.45 28.86
CA LYS A 13 -12.63 14.09 28.30
C LYS A 13 -13.17 15.19 27.37
N ALA A 14 -13.08 16.45 27.78
CA ALA A 14 -13.58 17.58 26.99
C ALA A 14 -12.79 17.75 25.68
N ARG A 15 -11.45 17.62 25.72
CA ARG A 15 -10.62 17.64 24.50
C ARG A 15 -11.03 16.56 23.51
N ARG A 16 -11.23 15.32 23.98
CA ARG A 16 -11.69 14.20 23.13
C ARG A 16 -13.05 14.46 22.49
N LYS A 17 -13.98 15.10 23.21
CA LYS A 17 -15.31 15.46 22.67
C LYS A 17 -15.17 16.51 21.56
N LEU A 18 -14.37 17.55 21.78
CA LEU A 18 -14.07 18.58 20.77
C LEU A 18 -13.39 17.94 19.55
N ASP A 19 -12.34 17.15 19.75
CA ASP A 19 -11.63 16.47 18.67
C ASP A 19 -12.53 15.51 17.89
N ARG A 20 -13.51 14.87 18.55
CA ARG A 20 -14.49 14.01 17.88
C ARG A 20 -15.49 14.83 17.06
N ALA A 21 -15.95 15.96 17.59
CA ALA A 21 -16.86 16.86 16.88
C ALA A 21 -16.20 17.49 15.64
N GLY A 22 -14.89 17.76 15.69
CA GLY A 22 -14.13 18.30 14.55
C GLY A 22 -13.56 17.25 13.60
N ARG A 23 -13.72 15.95 13.88
CA ARG A 23 -13.27 14.89 12.96
C ARG A 23 -14.29 14.73 11.85
N GLN A 24 -13.91 15.12 10.64
CA GLN A 24 -14.61 14.74 9.43
C GLN A 24 -14.26 13.27 9.10
N THR A 25 -15.26 12.40 9.07
CA THR A 25 -15.09 11.08 8.44
C THR A 25 -15.12 11.29 6.94
N TRP A 26 -14.00 11.01 6.26
CA TRP A 26 -14.03 10.95 4.81
C TRP A 26 -15.02 9.86 4.38
N GLU A 27 -15.99 10.23 3.55
CA GLU A 27 -16.98 9.29 3.00
C GLU A 27 -16.28 8.17 2.21
N ILE A 28 -15.18 8.51 1.55
CA ILE A 28 -14.29 7.58 0.87
C ILE A 28 -12.99 7.50 1.66
N SER A 29 -12.68 6.30 2.18
CA SER A 29 -11.36 6.03 2.78
C SER A 29 -10.27 6.29 1.74
N PRO A 30 -9.27 7.14 2.03
CA PRO A 30 -8.15 7.37 1.10
C PRO A 30 -7.37 6.08 0.79
N VAL A 31 -7.50 5.05 1.65
CA VAL A 31 -6.99 3.70 1.40
C VAL A 31 -8.15 2.82 0.93
N SER A 32 -8.37 2.77 -0.38
CA SER A 32 -9.43 1.97 -1.01
C SER A 32 -8.96 0.58 -1.43
N ARG A 33 -7.67 0.41 -1.75
CA ARG A 33 -7.09 -0.85 -2.20
C ARG A 33 -6.72 -1.73 -1.01
N LYS A 34 -7.50 -2.79 -0.79
CA LYS A 34 -7.14 -3.86 0.15
C LYS A 34 -6.39 -4.97 -0.58
N VAL A 35 -5.24 -5.38 -0.07
CA VAL A 35 -4.51 -6.56 -0.57
C VAL A 35 -5.32 -7.81 -0.18
N LYS A 36 -5.61 -8.67 -1.15
CA LYS A 36 -6.31 -9.94 -0.90
C LYS A 36 -5.41 -10.85 -0.07
N SER A 37 -6.00 -11.58 0.90
CA SER A 37 -5.27 -12.59 1.67
C SER A 37 -4.71 -13.68 0.76
N LYS A 38 -3.46 -14.10 0.98
CA LYS A 38 -2.76 -15.12 0.17
C LYS A 38 -3.46 -16.49 0.21
N LYS A 39 -4.23 -16.76 1.27
CA LYS A 39 -4.99 -18.00 1.50
C LYS A 39 -6.26 -18.09 0.66
N ILE A 40 -6.75 -16.98 0.12
CA ILE A 40 -7.94 -17.00 -0.73
C ILE A 40 -7.55 -17.64 -2.06
N TYR A 41 -8.27 -18.69 -2.43
CA TYR A 41 -8.09 -19.36 -3.71
C TYR A 41 -8.40 -18.39 -4.86
N ASP A 42 -7.48 -18.28 -5.81
CA ASP A 42 -7.60 -17.47 -7.01
C ASP A 42 -7.28 -18.36 -8.22
N ARG A 43 -8.31 -18.69 -9.02
CA ARG A 43 -8.16 -19.58 -10.19
C ARG A 43 -7.11 -19.08 -11.18
N LYS A 44 -6.92 -17.76 -11.30
CA LYS A 44 -5.90 -17.19 -12.19
C LYS A 44 -4.49 -17.47 -11.67
N ARG A 45 -4.30 -17.46 -10.34
CA ARG A 45 -3.03 -17.81 -9.70
C ARG A 45 -2.78 -19.32 -9.66
N ALA A 46 -3.84 -20.13 -9.63
CA ALA A 46 -3.74 -21.58 -9.64
C ALA A 46 -3.43 -22.16 -11.03
N ARG A 47 -3.72 -21.40 -12.10
CA ARG A 47 -3.42 -21.75 -13.50
C ARG A 47 -2.00 -21.38 -13.93
N GLN A 48 -1.07 -21.16 -13.00
CA GLN A 48 0.33 -20.93 -13.38
C GLN A 48 0.77 -22.14 -14.21
N PRO A 49 1.25 -21.93 -15.45
CA PRO A 49 1.74 -23.04 -16.25
C PRO A 49 2.91 -23.69 -15.52
N GLU A 50 2.85 -25.00 -15.38
CA GLU A 50 3.85 -25.86 -14.74
C GLU A 50 5.19 -25.84 -15.51
N ASP A 51 5.19 -25.25 -16.71
CA ASP A 51 6.33 -25.10 -17.60
C ASP A 51 7.13 -23.85 -17.26
N GLY A 52 8.18 -24.04 -16.45
CA GLY A 52 9.54 -23.58 -16.75
C GLY A 52 9.89 -22.09 -16.86
N ASP A 53 8.93 -21.18 -17.06
CA ASP A 53 9.21 -19.76 -17.30
C ASP A 53 8.99 -18.94 -16.02
N GLY A 54 9.41 -19.53 -14.90
CA GLY A 54 9.36 -18.97 -13.57
C GLY A 54 10.46 -17.93 -13.38
N LEU A 55 10.21 -16.70 -13.83
CA LEU A 55 11.00 -15.55 -13.43
C LEU A 55 10.24 -14.70 -12.40
N PRO A 56 10.37 -14.96 -11.08
CA PRO A 56 10.24 -13.90 -10.10
C PRO A 56 11.58 -13.14 -10.05
N PHE A 57 11.95 -12.44 -11.12
CA PHE A 57 13.18 -11.63 -11.11
C PHE A 57 12.96 -10.30 -10.39
N LEU A 58 12.87 -10.39 -9.06
CA LEU A 58 13.25 -9.31 -8.15
C LEU A 58 14.79 -9.23 -8.15
N PHE A 59 15.41 -8.82 -9.26
CA PHE A 59 16.73 -8.14 -9.35
C PHE A 59 17.14 -8.05 -10.83
N GLN A 60 16.77 -6.96 -11.50
CA GLN A 60 17.45 -6.54 -12.73
C GLN A 60 18.25 -5.28 -12.41
N GLN A 61 19.33 -5.45 -11.64
CA GLN A 61 20.43 -4.51 -11.64
C GLN A 61 21.74 -5.29 -11.75
N VAL A 62 22.55 -4.89 -12.74
CA VAL A 62 23.98 -5.17 -12.94
C VAL A 62 24.36 -6.52 -13.56
N ILE A 63 24.04 -6.76 -14.84
CA ILE A 63 25.03 -7.33 -15.81
C ILE A 63 24.71 -6.75 -17.20
N PRO A 64 25.54 -5.87 -17.79
CA PRO A 64 25.36 -5.46 -19.19
C PRO A 64 25.62 -6.65 -20.14
N PRO A 65 24.90 -6.75 -21.26
CA PRO A 65 25.04 -7.88 -22.17
C PRO A 65 26.48 -7.96 -22.74
N PRO A 66 27.10 -9.15 -22.82
CA PRO A 66 28.35 -9.29 -23.54
C PRO A 66 28.10 -8.92 -25.01
N HIS A 67 28.90 -8.00 -25.53
CA HIS A 67 28.93 -7.64 -26.94
C HIS A 67 29.17 -8.92 -27.75
N ARG A 68 28.13 -9.37 -28.44
CA ARG A 68 28.21 -10.48 -29.39
C ARG A 68 29.17 -10.03 -30.49
N ALA A 69 30.37 -10.62 -30.52
CA ALA A 69 31.31 -10.39 -31.61
C ALA A 69 30.60 -10.72 -32.95
N PRO A 70 30.60 -9.82 -33.94
CA PRO A 70 30.08 -10.18 -35.24
C PRO A 70 31.02 -11.20 -35.87
N SER A 71 30.54 -12.45 -35.96
CA SER A 71 31.01 -13.42 -36.92
C SER A 71 30.85 -12.83 -38.32
N SER A 72 31.95 -12.63 -39.02
CA SER A 72 31.97 -12.31 -40.45
C SER A 72 33.02 -13.17 -41.14
N LYS A 73 32.51 -13.87 -42.15
CA LYS A 73 33.14 -14.46 -43.35
C LYS A 73 34.62 -14.22 -43.59
#